data_AF-A0A0Q3PPD7-F1
#
_entry.id   AF-A0A0Q3PPD7-F1
#
_cell.length_a   1.000
_cell.length_b   1.000
_cell.length_c   1.000
_cell.angle_alpha   90.00
_cell.angle_beta   90.00
_cell.angle_gamma   90.00
#
_symmetry.space_group_name_H-M   'P 1'
#
loop_
_entity.id
_entity.type
_entity.pdbx_description
1 polymer ?
#
loop_
_entity_poly.entity_id
_entity_poly.type
_entity_poly.pdbx_seq_one_letter_code
_entity_poly.pdbx_strand_id
1 'polypeptide(L)'
;MRNAGDTGVRFMWDMESFKPDFSISPVKGYISPGMDVPFVVTFRPSKLSQAVQYEGLRCFIQGSEPLRLTLTGSCVGVPDTKEVLLLQ
;
A
#
# COMPACT_ATOMS: atom_id res chain seq x y z
N MET A 1 4.86 7.65 -8.31
CA MET A 1 4.86 9.04 -7.81
C MET A 1 5.76 9.86 -8.70
N ARG A 2 5.28 11.00 -9.17
CA ARG A 2 6.04 11.90 -10.05
C ARG A 2 6.58 13.09 -9.27
N ASN A 3 7.84 13.44 -9.48
CA ASN A 3 8.34 14.75 -9.06
C ASN A 3 7.96 15.79 -10.15
N ALA A 4 6.95 16.60 -9.87
CA ALA A 4 6.51 17.68 -10.75
C ALA A 4 7.23 19.02 -10.50
N GLY A 5 8.16 19.05 -9.55
CA GLY A 5 8.99 20.22 -9.27
C GLY A 5 10.20 20.33 -10.19
N ASP A 6 10.95 21.42 -10.01
CA ASP A 6 12.17 21.78 -10.73
C ASP A 6 13.46 21.35 -10.01
N THR A 7 13.35 20.96 -8.74
CA THR A 7 14.45 20.44 -7.91
C THR A 7 14.18 18.99 -7.53
N GLY A 8 15.24 18.20 -7.39
CA GLY A 8 15.07 16.81 -6.99
C GLY A 8 14.86 16.66 -5.49
N VAL A 9 14.03 15.69 -5.12
CA VAL A 9 13.51 15.56 -3.75
C VAL A 9 13.80 14.17 -3.17
N ARG A 10 14.01 14.11 -1.86
CA ARG A 10 14.03 12.84 -1.12
C ARG A 10 12.66 12.51 -0.58
N PHE A 11 12.34 11.22 -0.56
CA PHE A 11 11.13 10.69 0.06
C PHE A 11 11.46 9.57 1.06
N MET A 12 10.59 9.35 2.04
CA MET A 12 10.67 8.24 3.00
C MET A 12 9.28 7.85 3.54
N TRP A 13 8.94 6.58 3.44
CA TRP A 13 7.72 5.99 4.01
C TRP A 13 7.93 5.57 5.46
N ASP A 14 6.90 5.74 6.29
CA ASP A 14 6.84 5.20 7.66
C ASP A 14 6.48 3.70 7.63
N MET A 15 7.48 2.82 7.61
CA MET A 15 7.26 1.38 7.44
C MET A 15 6.43 0.72 8.54
N GLU A 16 6.55 1.19 9.79
CA GLU A 16 5.83 0.57 10.90
C GLU A 16 4.33 0.75 10.76
N SER A 17 3.89 1.85 10.14
CA SER A 17 2.48 2.11 9.86
C SER A 17 1.83 1.13 8.87
N PHE A 18 2.62 0.41 8.06
CA PHE A 18 2.10 -0.57 7.09
C PHE A 18 1.89 -1.97 7.71
N LYS A 19 2.47 -2.24 8.88
CA LYS A 19 2.42 -3.55 9.51
C LYS A 19 1.08 -3.79 10.23
N PRO A 20 0.66 -5.06 10.37
CA PRO A 20 1.33 -6.27 9.87
C PRO A 20 1.01 -6.65 8.41
N ASP A 21 -0.05 -6.09 7.82
CA ASP A 21 -0.63 -6.68 6.60
C ASP A 21 -0.03 -6.15 5.30
N PHE A 22 0.61 -4.98 5.32
CA PHE A 22 1.19 -4.35 4.15
C PHE A 22 2.70 -4.14 4.27
N SER A 23 3.35 -3.99 3.13
CA SER A 23 4.69 -3.44 2.99
C SER A 23 4.80 -2.66 1.69
N ILE A 24 5.75 -1.72 1.61
CA ILE A 24 5.97 -0.87 0.45
C ILE A 24 7.46 -0.79 0.10
N SER A 25 7.80 -0.80 -1.19
CA SER A 25 9.17 -0.67 -1.68
C SER A 25 9.23 0.16 -2.98
N PRO A 26 10.24 1.04 -3.17
CA PRO A 26 11.27 1.41 -2.20
C PRO A 26 10.72 2.24 -1.05
N VAL A 27 11.31 2.07 0.14
CA VAL A 27 10.90 2.80 1.37
C VAL A 27 11.38 4.24 1.34
N LYS A 28 12.58 4.48 0.81
CA LYS A 28 13.18 5.80 0.69
C LYS A 28 13.96 5.90 -0.61
N GLY A 29 14.17 7.13 -1.07
CA GLY A 29 14.92 7.36 -2.30
C GLY A 29 14.98 8.84 -2.66
N TYR A 30 15.48 9.10 -3.86
CA TYR A 30 15.56 10.42 -4.47
C TYR A 30 14.87 10.40 -5.83
N ILE A 31 14.16 11.48 -6.17
CA ILE A 31 13.44 11.60 -7.43
C ILE A 31 13.90 12.90 -8.11
N SER A 32 14.58 12.76 -9.24
CA SER A 32 14.98 13.91 -10.06
C SER A 32 13.75 14.65 -10.62
N PRO A 33 13.89 15.94 -10.96
CA PRO A 33 12.82 16.72 -11.59
C PRO A 33 12.23 16.01 -12.81
N GLY A 34 10.90 16.03 -12.92
CA GLY A 34 10.17 15.45 -14.05
C GLY A 34 10.07 13.92 -14.06
N MET A 35 10.78 13.21 -13.19
CA MET A 35 10.86 11.74 -13.17
C MET A 35 9.78 11.10 -12.29
N ASP A 36 9.53 9.82 -12.59
CA ASP A 36 8.65 8.95 -11.83
C ASP A 36 9.42 7.90 -11.03
N VAL A 37 8.95 7.62 -9.82
CA VAL A 37 9.32 6.43 -9.05
C VAL A 37 8.10 5.51 -8.90
N PRO A 38 8.18 4.24 -9.34
CA PRO A 38 7.16 3.26 -9.03
C PRO A 38 7.31 2.75 -7.59
N PHE A 39 6.19 2.45 -6.95
CA PHE A 39 6.16 1.78 -5.64
C PHE A 39 5.43 0.44 -5.78
N VAL A 40 6.00 -0.59 -5.17
CA VAL A 40 5.39 -1.90 -5.02
C VAL A 40 4.80 -2.00 -3.62
N VAL A 41 3.48 -2.08 -3.53
CA VAL A 41 2.76 -2.38 -2.29
C VAL A 41 2.44 -3.87 -2.27
N THR A 42 2.84 -4.56 -1.22
CA THR A 42 2.56 -5.99 -1.03
C THR A 42 1.58 -6.15 0.12
N PHE A 43 0.46 -6.83 -0.12
CA PHE A 43 -0.55 -7.19 0.88
C PHE A 43 -0.40 -8.67 1.25
N ARG A 44 -0.14 -8.96 2.52
CA ARG A 44 0.04 -10.31 3.10
C ARG A 44 -0.64 -10.39 4.47
N PRO A 45 -1.99 -10.34 4.51
CA PRO A 45 -2.72 -10.44 5.77
C PRO A 45 -2.52 -11.80 6.41
N SER A 46 -2.40 -11.83 7.74
CA SER A 46 -2.27 -13.07 8.52
C SER A 46 -3.59 -13.55 9.14
N LYS A 47 -4.63 -12.72 9.06
CA LYS A 47 -5.94 -12.97 9.67
C LYS A 47 -7.04 -12.74 8.65
N LEU A 48 -8.10 -13.54 8.74
CA LEU A 48 -9.32 -13.31 7.98
C LEU A 48 -9.96 -12.00 8.44
N SER A 49 -10.30 -11.15 7.48
CA SER A 49 -11.02 -9.90 7.68
C SER A 49 -11.64 -9.46 6.36
N GLN A 50 -12.92 -9.11 6.38
CA GLN A 50 -13.61 -8.57 5.21
C GLN A 50 -13.24 -7.10 4.95
N ALA A 51 -12.68 -6.41 5.94
CA ALA A 51 -12.35 -4.99 5.87
C ALA A 51 -11.02 -4.72 6.57
N VAL A 52 -9.92 -4.85 5.82
CA VAL A 52 -8.60 -4.37 6.25
C VAL A 52 -8.43 -2.95 5.70
N GLN A 53 -8.18 -1.98 6.58
CA GLN A 53 -8.06 -0.58 6.21
C GLN A 53 -6.96 0.11 7.01
N TYR A 54 -6.07 0.78 6.30
CA TYR A 54 -4.97 1.56 6.85
C TYR A 54 -5.05 2.95 6.24
N GLU A 55 -5.31 3.95 7.07
CA GLU A 55 -5.48 5.33 6.64
C GLU A 55 -4.29 6.19 7.06
N GLY A 56 -4.04 7.25 6.28
CA GLY A 56 -3.06 8.26 6.67
C GLY A 56 -1.62 7.74 6.71
N LEU A 57 -1.30 6.68 5.95
CA LEU A 57 0.07 6.20 5.80
C LEU A 57 0.90 7.30 5.16
N ARG A 58 2.01 7.69 5.81
CA ARG A 58 2.75 8.90 5.42
C ARG A 58 3.97 8.57 4.58
N CYS A 59 4.13 9.32 3.49
CA CYS A 59 5.39 9.50 2.79
C CYS A 59 5.91 10.91 3.09
N PHE A 60 7.00 11.00 3.85
CA PHE A 60 7.67 12.26 4.10
C PHE A 60 8.45 12.67 2.86
N ILE A 61 8.16 13.85 2.33
CA ILE A 61 8.89 14.45 1.22
C ILE A 61 9.70 15.62 1.78
N GLN A 62 10.99 15.69 1.45
CA GLN A 62 11.86 16.75 1.95
C GLN A 62 11.31 18.13 1.55
N GLY A 63 11.08 18.99 2.55
CA GLY A 63 10.62 20.37 2.33
C GLY A 63 9.13 20.49 1.96
N SER A 64 8.34 19.44 2.15
CA SER A 64 6.89 19.44 1.87
C SER A 64 6.12 18.76 2.99
N GLU A 65 4.81 18.99 3.03
CA GLU A 65 3.90 18.23 3.86
C GLU A 65 3.88 16.75 3.43
N PRO A 66 3.70 15.80 4.37
CA PRO A 66 3.68 14.38 4.02
C PRO A 66 2.51 14.04 3.10
N LEU A 67 2.78 13.27 2.05
CA LEU A 67 1.71 12.62 1.29
C LEU A 67 1.05 11.54 2.13
N ARG A 68 -0.27 11.41 1.99
CA ARG A 68 -1.06 10.41 2.70
C ARG A 68 -1.57 9.36 1.71
N LEU A 69 -1.46 8.10 2.11
CA LEU A 69 -1.96 6.94 1.38
C LEU A 69 -2.97 6.20 2.25
N THR A 70 -4.07 5.77 1.63
CA THR A 70 -5.02 4.84 2.22
C THR A 70 -4.93 3.52 1.48
N LEU A 71 -4.79 2.42 2.21
CA LEU A 71 -4.78 1.07 1.67
C LEU A 71 -5.98 0.30 2.22
N THR A 72 -6.70 -0.38 1.34
CA THR A 72 -7.80 -1.26 1.69
C THR A 72 -7.59 -2.64 1.08
N GLY A 73 -8.09 -3.66 1.76
CA GLY A 73 -8.02 -5.04 1.30
C GLY A 73 -8.98 -5.94 2.08
N SER A 74 -9.10 -7.18 1.63
CA SER A 74 -9.87 -8.21 2.32
C SER A 74 -9.13 -9.54 2.26
N CYS A 75 -9.22 -10.29 3.35
CA CYS A 75 -8.73 -11.66 3.49
C CYS A 75 -9.92 -12.52 3.89
N VAL A 76 -10.47 -13.26 2.94
CA VAL A 76 -11.67 -14.08 3.17
C VAL A 76 -11.32 -15.56 3.01
N GLY A 77 -12.02 -16.40 3.76
CA GLY A 77 -11.91 -17.85 3.60
C GLY A 77 -12.36 -18.28 2.21
N VAL A 78 -11.93 -19.47 1.82
CA VAL A 78 -12.49 -20.11 0.62
C VAL A 78 -13.97 -20.37 0.88
N PRO A 79 -14.88 -19.98 -0.03
CA PRO A 79 -16.29 -20.27 0.12
C PRO A 79 -16.52 -21.79 0.25
N ASP A 80 -17.44 -22.20 1.12
CA ASP A 80 -17.84 -23.61 1.20
C ASP A 80 -18.35 -24.07 -0.17
N THR A 81 -17.88 -25.23 -0.61
CA THR A 81 -18.35 -25.83 -1.88
C THR A 81 -19.81 -26.22 -1.67
N LYS A 82 -20.75 -25.51 -2.31
CA LYS A 82 -22.16 -25.90 -2.28
C LYS A 82 -22.29 -27.26 -2.96
N GLU A 83 -22.69 -28.28 -2.20
CA GLU A 83 -23.08 -29.56 -2.79
C GLU A 83 -24.23 -29.33 -3.78
N VAL A 84 -24.02 -29.75 -5.03
CA VAL A 84 -25.07 -29.77 -6.05
C VAL A 84 -25.87 -31.05 -5.82
N LEU A 85 -27.03 -30.93 -5.19
CA LEU A 85 -28.01 -32.02 -5.15
C LEU A 85 -28.55 -32.23 -6.58
N LEU A 86 -28.06 -33.27 -7.25
CA LEU A 86 -28.67 -33.76 -8.48
C LEU A 86 -29.94 -34.54 -8.09
N LEU A 87 -31.11 -33.99 -8.46
CA LEU A 87 -32.39 -34.71 -8.36
C LEU A 87 -32.38 -35.84 -9.40
N GLN A 88 -32.46 -37.09 -8.93
CA GLN A 88 -32.64 -38.30 -9.77
C GLN A 88 -34.12 -38.62 -9.96
#